data_AF-A0A8T6DKD6-F1
#
_entry.id   AF-A0A8T6DKD6-F1
#
_cell.length_a   1.000
_cell.length_b   1.000
_cell.length_c   1.000
_cell.angle_alpha   90.00
_cell.angle_beta   90.00
_cell.angle_gamma   90.00
#
_symmetry.space_group_name_H-M   'P 1'
#
loop_
_entity.id
_entity.type
_entity.pdbx_description
1 polymer ?
#
loop_
_entity_poly.entity_id
_entity_poly.type
_entity_poly.pdbx_seq_one_letter_code
_entity_poly.pdbx_strand_id
1 'polypeptide(L)'
;MLNVKYMLGLYQAIVAVAVFVFFSFSHVYRLVIPVEIGAVTIWWWLDILMLLGLLMALVVSFRRKRALDQSESDSGLTREYFEANLLFWATIVAILWFIRSWFAFVLNLENDFAWWTEIDTLVILVLYPSGSYLMKQAKNGD
;
A
#
# COMPACT_ATOMS: atom_id res chain seq x y z
N MET A 1 21.09 -2.88 10.89
CA MET A 1 19.62 -2.77 10.80
C MET A 1 19.16 -1.49 10.10
N LEU A 2 19.83 -0.34 10.30
CA LEU A 2 19.57 0.95 9.65
C LEU A 2 19.29 0.83 8.13
N ASN A 3 20.20 0.14 7.41
CA ASN A 3 20.11 -0.01 5.96
C ASN A 3 18.87 -0.81 5.52
N VAL A 4 18.44 -1.82 6.30
CA VAL A 4 17.30 -2.66 5.96
C VAL A 4 15.99 -1.87 6.07
N LYS A 5 15.77 -1.16 7.18
CA LYS A 5 14.57 -0.31 7.35
C LYS A 5 14.49 0.75 6.25
N TYR A 6 15.61 1.38 5.92
CA TYR A 6 15.66 2.37 4.84
C TYR A 6 15.33 1.76 3.48
N MET A 7 15.92 0.60 3.13
CA MET A 7 15.64 -0.08 1.86
C MET A 7 14.18 -0.52 1.73
N LEU A 8 13.59 -1.06 2.81
CA LEU A 8 12.18 -1.45 2.83
C LEU A 8 11.25 -0.22 2.71
N GLY A 9 11.60 0.87 3.38
CA GLY A 9 10.84 2.11 3.26
C GLY A 9 10.93 2.74 1.88
N LEU A 10 12.12 2.71 1.27
CA LEU A 10 12.34 3.17 -0.10
C LEU A 10 11.58 2.29 -1.11
N TYR A 11 11.60 0.97 -0.93
CA TYR A 11 10.79 0.04 -1.74
C TYR A 11 9.31 0.44 -1.71
N GLN A 12 8.72 0.62 -0.53
CA GLN A 12 7.31 0.98 -0.40
C GLN A 12 6.99 2.33 -1.07
N ALA A 13 7.87 3.32 -0.92
CA ALA A 13 7.72 4.62 -1.58
C ALA A 13 7.80 4.50 -3.10
N ILE A 14 8.74 3.73 -3.64
CA ILE A 14 8.89 3.51 -5.09
C ILE A 14 7.65 2.81 -5.65
N VAL A 15 7.14 1.76 -4.98
CA VAL A 15 5.93 1.06 -5.42
C VAL A 15 4.73 2.01 -5.38
N ALA A 16 4.56 2.80 -4.31
CA ALA A 16 3.46 3.77 -4.23
C ALA A 16 3.52 4.80 -5.37
N VAL A 17 4.72 5.32 -5.69
CA VAL A 17 4.92 6.27 -6.79
C VAL A 17 4.65 5.59 -8.13
N ALA A 18 5.13 4.36 -8.35
CA ALA A 18 4.89 3.62 -9.57
C ALA A 18 3.38 3.41 -9.78
N VAL A 19 2.66 2.95 -8.75
CA VAL A 19 1.19 2.79 -8.79
C VAL A 19 0.52 4.12 -9.09
N PHE A 20 0.89 5.22 -8.42
CA PHE A 20 0.33 6.54 -8.70
C PHE A 20 0.54 6.99 -10.15
N VAL A 21 1.75 6.80 -10.68
CA VAL A 21 2.07 7.13 -12.08
C VAL A 21 1.22 6.28 -13.02
N PHE A 22 1.25 4.94 -12.91
CA PHE A 22 0.49 4.06 -13.79
C PHE A 22 -1.03 4.25 -13.68
N PHE A 23 -1.54 4.52 -12.48
CA PHE A 23 -2.94 4.84 -12.23
C PHE A 23 -3.36 6.16 -12.90
N SER A 24 -2.54 7.21 -12.77
CA SER A 24 -2.82 8.52 -13.38
C SER A 24 -2.78 8.43 -14.90
N PHE A 25 -1.77 7.73 -15.43
CA PHE A 25 -1.62 7.53 -16.86
C PHE A 25 -2.67 6.58 -17.43
N SER A 26 -3.12 5.55 -16.70
CA SER A 26 -4.16 4.64 -17.20
C SER A 26 -5.48 5.36 -17.46
N HIS A 27 -5.85 6.34 -16.62
CA HIS A 27 -7.00 7.21 -16.87
C HIS A 27 -6.83 8.08 -18.10
N VAL A 28 -5.64 8.65 -18.31
CA VAL A 28 -5.34 9.49 -19.48
C VAL A 28 -5.32 8.65 -20.77
N TYR A 29 -4.66 7.48 -20.75
CA TYR A 29 -4.56 6.60 -21.92
C TYR A 29 -5.90 6.00 -22.31
N ARG A 30 -6.81 5.74 -21.35
CA ARG A 30 -8.17 5.26 -21.65
C ARG A 30 -8.98 6.24 -22.51
N LEU A 31 -8.66 7.53 -22.45
CA LEU A 31 -9.31 8.58 -23.24
C LEU A 31 -8.76 8.69 -24.67
N VAL A 32 -7.59 8.10 -24.96
CA VAL A 32 -6.83 8.40 -26.18
C VAL A 32 -6.45 7.16 -26.98
N ILE A 33 -6.26 5.99 -26.35
CA ILE A 33 -5.71 4.78 -27.00
C ILE A 33 -6.47 3.53 -26.53
N PRO A 34 -6.99 2.67 -27.43
CA PRO A 34 -7.58 1.39 -27.04
C PRO A 34 -6.52 0.52 -26.37
N VAL A 35 -6.86 -0.02 -25.20
CA VAL A 35 -5.96 -0.73 -24.28
C VAL A 35 -5.22 -1.86 -25.01
N GLU A 36 -3.96 -1.62 -25.36
CA GLU A 36 -3.08 -2.63 -25.93
C GLU A 36 -2.63 -3.64 -24.86
N ILE A 37 -2.30 -4.85 -25.34
CA ILE A 37 -1.81 -6.01 -24.59
C ILE A 37 -0.68 -5.66 -23.60
N GLY A 38 0.13 -4.63 -23.89
CA GLY A 38 1.23 -4.18 -23.02
C GLY A 38 0.80 -3.63 -21.66
N ALA A 39 -0.38 -3.01 -21.54
CA ALA A 39 -0.85 -2.48 -20.26
C ALA A 39 -1.14 -3.61 -19.26
N VAL A 40 -1.73 -4.72 -19.73
CA VAL A 40 -2.06 -5.88 -18.90
C VAL A 40 -0.79 -6.52 -18.32
N THR A 41 0.29 -6.60 -19.10
CA THR A 41 1.55 -7.19 -18.65
C THR A 41 2.23 -6.38 -17.55
N ILE A 42 2.16 -5.05 -17.60
CA ILE A 42 2.79 -4.19 -16.57
C ILE A 42 2.02 -4.27 -15.26
N TRP A 43 0.68 -4.21 -15.31
CA TRP A 43 -0.16 -4.32 -14.11
C TRP A 43 0.04 -5.64 -13.39
N TRP A 44 0.19 -6.75 -14.11
CA TRP A 44 0.49 -8.05 -13.50
C TRP A 44 1.75 -8.04 -12.61
N TRP A 45 2.83 -7.40 -13.07
CA TRP A 45 4.05 -7.27 -12.27
C TRP A 45 3.88 -6.29 -11.12
N LEU A 46 3.18 -5.19 -11.36
CA LEU A 46 2.92 -4.18 -10.34
C LEU A 46 2.05 -4.75 -9.21
N ASP A 47 1.06 -5.57 -9.52
CA ASP A 47 0.19 -6.28 -8.57
C ASP A 47 1.00 -7.14 -7.60
N ILE A 48 1.98 -7.90 -8.09
CA ILE A 48 2.88 -8.70 -7.25
C ILE A 48 3.66 -7.79 -6.28
N LEU A 49 4.19 -6.67 -6.78
CA LEU A 49 4.94 -5.71 -5.96
C LEU A 49 4.03 -5.00 -4.94
N MET A 50 2.80 -4.67 -5.32
CA MET A 50 1.79 -4.09 -4.45
C MET A 50 1.46 -5.04 -3.31
N LEU A 51 1.18 -6.32 -3.61
CA LEU A 51 0.90 -7.33 -2.60
C LEU A 51 2.04 -7.48 -1.60
N LEU A 52 3.29 -7.60 -2.08
CA LEU A 52 4.46 -7.66 -1.19
C LEU A 52 4.58 -6.39 -0.33
N GLY A 53 4.34 -5.22 -0.93
CA GLY A 53 4.32 -3.93 -0.23
C GLY A 53 3.28 -3.88 0.89
N LEU A 54 2.06 -4.36 0.61
CA LEU A 54 0.94 -4.39 1.55
C LEU A 54 1.22 -5.35 2.71
N LEU A 55 1.76 -6.54 2.44
CA LEU A 55 2.16 -7.48 3.49
C LEU A 55 3.23 -6.87 4.41
N MET A 56 4.21 -6.16 3.85
CA MET A 56 5.19 -5.43 4.64
C MET A 56 4.54 -4.29 5.45
N ALA A 57 3.63 -3.52 4.83
CA ALA A 57 2.92 -2.45 5.51
C ALA A 57 2.08 -2.98 6.68
N LEU A 58 1.51 -4.19 6.54
CA LEU A 58 0.75 -4.85 7.60
C LEU A 58 1.64 -5.17 8.79
N VAL A 59 2.81 -5.77 8.54
CA VAL A 59 3.77 -6.07 9.61
C VAL A 59 4.24 -4.80 10.30
N VAL A 60 4.57 -3.76 9.53
CA VAL A 60 5.06 -2.47 10.07
C VAL A 60 3.99 -1.77 10.90
N SER A 61 2.78 -1.63 10.36
CA SER A 61 1.66 -1.00 11.05
C SER A 61 1.24 -1.78 12.29
N PHE A 62 1.22 -3.11 12.23
CA PHE A 62 0.94 -3.96 13.39
C PHE A 62 1.97 -3.77 14.50
N ARG A 63 3.27 -3.75 14.16
CA ARG A 63 4.34 -3.51 15.14
C ARG A 63 4.26 -2.13 15.75
N ARG A 64 3.98 -1.09 14.95
CA ARG A 64 3.78 0.29 15.43
C ARG A 64 2.59 0.36 16.38
N LYS A 65 1.44 -0.19 15.98
CA LYS A 65 0.22 -0.23 16.81
C LYS A 65 0.49 -0.94 18.14
N ARG A 66 1.08 -2.14 18.11
CA ARG A 66 1.39 -2.93 19.31
C ARG A 66 2.34 -2.19 20.27
N ALA A 67 3.35 -1.50 19.75
CA ALA A 67 4.27 -0.72 20.58
C ALA A 67 3.55 0.42 21.31
N LEU A 68 2.61 1.09 20.64
CA LEU A 68 1.79 2.14 21.23
C LEU A 68 0.79 1.58 22.25
N ASP A 69 0.09 0.49 21.93
CA ASP A 69 -0.82 -0.21 22.84
C ASP A 69 -0.12 -0.65 24.15
N GLN A 70 1.18 -0.97 24.09
CA GLN A 70 1.98 -1.37 25.26
C GLN A 70 2.56 -0.18 26.05
N SER A 71 2.58 1.01 25.45
CA SER A 71 3.12 2.23 26.07
C SER A 71 2.08 3.08 26.81
N GLU A 72 0.79 2.78 26.64
CA GLU A 72 -0.31 3.48 27.32
C GLU A 72 -0.38 3.07 28.79
N SER A 73 0.42 3.73 29.63
CA SER A 73 0.27 3.64 31.09
C SER A 73 -0.41 4.84 31.75
N ASP A 74 -0.77 5.94 31.06
CA ASP A 74 -1.61 7.01 31.67
C ASP A 74 -2.03 8.21 30.77
N SER A 75 -1.66 8.27 29.49
CA SER A 75 -2.00 9.42 28.62
C SER A 75 -3.00 9.02 27.53
N GLY A 76 -4.13 9.73 27.44
CA GLY A 76 -5.22 9.44 26.50
C GLY A 76 -4.85 9.43 25.01
N LEU A 77 -5.84 9.11 24.17
CA LEU A 77 -5.72 8.92 22.70
C LEU A 77 -4.84 9.99 22.03
N THR A 78 -3.61 9.62 21.68
CA THR A 78 -2.66 10.50 20.99
C THR A 78 -2.88 10.47 19.47
N ARG A 79 -2.43 11.51 18.76
CA ARG A 79 -2.43 11.53 17.29
C ARG A 79 -1.68 10.33 16.70
N GLU A 80 -0.57 9.94 17.31
CA GLU A 80 0.26 8.82 16.85
C GLU A 80 -0.47 7.48 16.97
N TYR A 81 -1.26 7.30 18.04
CA TYR A 81 -2.14 6.16 18.24
C TYR A 81 -3.20 6.08 17.14
N PHE A 82 -3.85 7.21 16.83
CA PHE A 82 -4.84 7.28 15.75
C PHE A 82 -4.24 6.96 14.39
N GLU A 83 -3.09 7.56 14.05
CA GLU A 83 -2.39 7.30 12.79
C GLU A 83 -1.96 5.84 12.64
N ALA A 84 -1.47 5.21 13.71
CA ALA A 84 -1.07 3.80 13.70
C ALA A 84 -2.27 2.86 13.49
N ASN A 85 -3.40 3.14 14.16
CA ASN A 85 -4.63 2.38 13.99
C ASN A 85 -5.22 2.55 12.58
N LEU A 86 -5.30 3.80 12.10
CA LEU A 86 -5.79 4.09 10.76
C LEU A 86 -4.96 3.37 9.70
N LEU A 87 -3.63 3.45 9.79
CA LEU A 87 -2.73 2.77 8.84
C LEU A 87 -2.90 1.25 8.91
N PHE A 88 -3.02 0.66 10.09
CA PHE A 88 -3.21 -0.78 10.27
C PHE A 88 -4.51 -1.26 9.63
N TRP A 89 -5.63 -0.62 9.97
CA TRP A 89 -6.94 -1.00 9.42
C TRP A 89 -7.04 -0.73 7.91
N ALA A 90 -6.53 0.41 7.43
CA ALA A 90 -6.47 0.71 6.01
C ALA A 90 -5.64 -0.34 5.26
N THR A 91 -4.54 -0.83 5.85
CA THR A 91 -3.73 -1.89 5.25
C THR A 91 -4.51 -3.20 5.15
N ILE A 92 -5.23 -3.58 6.21
CA ILE A 92 -6.08 -4.80 6.19
C ILE A 92 -7.14 -4.68 5.10
N VAL A 93 -7.85 -3.55 5.04
CA VAL A 93 -8.88 -3.30 4.02
C VAL A 93 -8.26 -3.39 2.62
N ALA A 94 -7.11 -2.75 2.39
CA ALA A 94 -6.41 -2.80 1.11
C ALA A 94 -6.03 -4.25 0.72
N ILE A 95 -5.54 -5.06 1.65
CA ILE A 95 -5.21 -6.48 1.38
C ILE A 95 -6.46 -7.29 1.04
N LEU A 96 -7.52 -7.18 1.84
CA LEU A 96 -8.76 -7.93 1.61
C LEU A 96 -9.39 -7.55 0.27
N TRP A 97 -9.36 -6.26 -0.06
CA TRP A 97 -9.86 -5.77 -1.33
C TRP A 97 -9.00 -6.24 -2.51
N PHE A 98 -7.67 -6.15 -2.38
CA PHE A 98 -6.74 -6.67 -3.37
C PHE A 98 -6.98 -8.15 -3.66
N ILE A 99 -7.10 -8.98 -2.62
CA ILE A 99 -7.37 -10.42 -2.75
C ILE A 99 -8.71 -10.66 -3.44
N ARG A 100 -9.78 -9.96 -3.03
CA ARG A 100 -11.10 -10.06 -3.66
C ARG A 100 -11.00 -9.76 -5.16
N SER A 101 -10.40 -8.65 -5.54
CA SER A 101 -10.32 -8.22 -6.95
C SER A 101 -9.44 -9.15 -7.78
N TRP A 102 -8.35 -9.66 -7.20
CA TRP A 102 -7.52 -10.68 -7.83
C TRP A 102 -8.32 -11.96 -8.15
N PHE A 103 -9.09 -12.47 -7.17
CA PHE A 103 -9.94 -13.64 -7.40
C PHE A 103 -11.05 -13.36 -8.42
N ALA A 104 -11.67 -12.19 -8.40
CA ALA A 104 -12.67 -11.79 -9.39
C ALA A 104 -12.08 -11.81 -10.81
N PHE A 105 -10.86 -11.28 -10.98
CA PHE A 105 -10.13 -11.32 -12.25
C PHE A 105 -9.83 -12.75 -12.71
N VAL A 106 -9.28 -13.59 -11.82
CA VAL A 106 -8.93 -14.99 -12.14
C VAL A 106 -10.16 -15.83 -12.48
N LEU A 107 -11.28 -15.60 -11.80
CA LEU A 107 -12.54 -16.32 -12.01
C LEU A 107 -13.38 -15.73 -13.15
N ASN A 108 -12.90 -14.68 -13.82
CA ASN A 108 -13.62 -13.94 -14.86
C ASN A 108 -15.03 -13.51 -14.43
N LEU A 109 -15.19 -13.20 -13.13
CA LEU A 109 -16.41 -12.65 -12.56
C LEU A 109 -16.35 -11.14 -12.81
N GLU A 110 -17.13 -10.65 -13.78
CA GLU A 110 -17.27 -9.23 -14.18
C GLU A 110 -16.14 -8.30 -13.71
N ASN A 111 -15.17 -8.05 -14.60
CA ASN A 111 -14.07 -7.11 -14.40
C ASN A 111 -14.59 -5.67 -14.38
N ASP A 112 -15.17 -5.23 -13.27
CA ASP A 112 -15.47 -3.81 -13.09
C ASP A 112 -14.17 -3.07 -12.77
N PHE A 113 -13.67 -2.35 -13.77
CA PHE A 113 -12.50 -1.48 -13.69
C PHE A 113 -12.58 -0.48 -12.52
N ALA A 114 -13.80 -0.11 -12.09
CA ALA A 114 -14.03 0.77 -10.94
C ALA A 114 -13.47 0.21 -9.62
N TRP A 115 -13.51 -1.11 -9.42
CA TRP A 115 -13.01 -1.73 -8.19
C TRP A 115 -11.49 -1.69 -8.07
N TRP A 116 -10.78 -1.72 -9.21
CA TRP A 116 -9.32 -1.61 -9.25
C TRP A 116 -8.85 -0.19 -8.95
N THR A 117 -9.58 0.82 -9.43
CA THR A 117 -9.24 2.22 -9.16
C THR A 117 -9.28 2.61 -7.68
N GLU A 118 -10.17 1.99 -6.91
CA GLU A 118 -10.27 2.19 -5.46
C GLU A 118 -9.11 1.50 -4.72
N ILE A 119 -8.70 0.31 -5.17
CA ILE A 119 -7.53 -0.40 -4.61
C ILE A 119 -6.26 0.40 -4.83
N ASP A 120 -6.00 0.85 -6.06
CA ASP A 120 -4.76 1.56 -6.40
C ASP A 120 -4.58 2.79 -5.50
N THR A 121 -5.67 3.52 -5.28
CA THR A 121 -5.69 4.68 -4.38
C THR A 121 -5.36 4.27 -2.94
N LEU A 122 -6.00 3.22 -2.42
CA LEU A 122 -5.73 2.71 -1.07
C LEU A 122 -4.29 2.21 -0.92
N VAL A 123 -3.74 1.54 -1.93
CA VAL A 123 -2.35 1.07 -1.94
C VAL A 123 -1.40 2.25 -1.82
N ILE A 124 -1.60 3.32 -2.58
CA ILE A 124 -0.77 4.54 -2.48
C ILE A 124 -0.83 5.13 -1.07
N LEU A 125 -2.05 5.25 -0.52
CA LEU A 125 -2.31 5.82 0.81
C LEU A 125 -1.77 4.97 1.96
N VAL A 126 -1.53 3.68 1.74
CA VAL A 126 -0.94 2.77 2.75
C VAL A 126 0.57 2.69 2.60
N LEU A 127 1.07 2.45 1.38
CA LEU A 127 2.49 2.21 1.15
C LEU A 127 3.33 3.46 1.37
N TYR A 128 2.88 4.63 0.94
CA TYR A 128 3.67 5.84 1.08
C TYR A 128 3.88 6.26 2.55
N PRO A 129 2.85 6.30 3.41
CA PRO A 129 3.04 6.59 4.83
C PRO A 129 3.82 5.50 5.57
N SER A 130 3.59 4.22 5.23
CA SER A 130 4.35 3.10 5.80
C SER A 130 5.85 3.21 5.48
N GLY A 131 6.18 3.50 4.22
CA GLY A 131 7.56 3.64 3.77
C GLY A 131 8.25 4.86 4.37
N SER A 132 7.53 5.98 4.44
CA SER A 132 7.99 7.20 5.10
C SER A 132 8.31 6.99 6.57
N TYR A 133 7.48 6.21 7.28
CA TYR A 133 7.71 5.86 8.68
C TYR A 133 9.00 5.03 8.84
N LEU A 134 9.20 4.00 8.02
CA LEU A 134 10.41 3.18 8.05
C LEU A 134 11.68 3.97 7.78
N MET A 135 11.65 4.87 6.79
CA MET A 135 12.79 5.73 6.47
C MET A 135 13.09 6.73 7.59
N LYS A 136 12.06 7.24 8.30
CA LYS A 136 12.25 8.10 9.49
C LYS A 136 12.87 7.32 10.65
N GLN A 137 12.39 6.12 10.94
CA GLN A 137 13.01 5.26 11.97
C GLN A 137 14.48 4.98 11.66
N ALA A 138 14.78 4.64 10.40
CA ALA A 138 16.16 4.42 9.97
C ALA A 138 17.06 5.64 10.17
N LYS A 139 16.54 6.88 10.03
CA LYS A 139 17.32 8.10 10.29
C LYS A 139 17.50 8.37 11.79
N ASN A 140 16.52 7.99 12.61
CA ASN A 140 16.52 8.27 14.05
C ASN A 140 17.31 7.23 14.86
N GLY A 141 17.69 6.10 14.28
CA GLY A 141 18.52 5.08 14.93
C GLY A 141 17.74 4.02 15.71
N ASP A 142 16.41 4.03 15.62
CA ASP A 142 15.51 2.98 16.15
C ASP A 142 15.51 1.74 15.25
#